data_AF-A0AB39T8E2-F1
#
_entry.id   AF-A0AB39T8E2-F1
#
_cell.length_a   1.000
_cell.length_b   1.000
_cell.length_c   1.000
_cell.angle_alpha   90.00
_cell.angle_beta   90.00
_cell.angle_gamma   90.00
#
_symmetry.space_group_name_H-M   'P 1'
#
loop_
_entity.id
_entity.type
_entity.pdbx_description
1 polymer ?
#
loop_
_entity_poly.entity_id
_entity_poly.type
_entity_poly.pdbx_seq_one_letter_code
_entity_poly.pdbx_strand_id
1 'polypeptide(L)'
;MEHAVGERGTLCGKAARHTSRFLHLFVPEAVQSCRPCRRAAEVAPTRPCAQERLHDRVQAAAEGRTRDDLLSALRKGAEIRLWINGPSADLAKSYARLDELTHGSEPAAEAFLSAETIGMADVEDGHERFLVVLPTDGGRPVVARGPRDLPRA
;
A
#
# COMPACT_ATOMS: atom_id res chain seq x y z
N MET A 1 18.04 -7.93 -12.66
CA MET A 1 18.52 -6.54 -12.64
C MET A 1 17.31 -5.64 -12.62
N GLU A 2 17.29 -4.67 -11.72
CA GLU A 2 16.19 -3.74 -11.49
C GLU A 2 16.42 -2.43 -12.25
N HIS A 3 15.35 -1.82 -12.76
CA HIS A 3 15.40 -0.59 -13.52
C HIS A 3 14.41 0.42 -12.94
N ALA A 4 14.85 1.66 -12.73
CA ALA A 4 13.95 2.76 -12.37
C ALA A 4 13.00 3.04 -13.54
N VAL A 5 11.69 3.08 -13.27
CA VAL A 5 10.65 3.34 -14.27
C VAL A 5 10.17 4.79 -14.12
N GLY A 6 10.18 5.53 -15.24
CA GLY A 6 9.52 6.82 -15.37
C GLY A 6 8.31 6.73 -16.30
N GLU A 7 7.70 7.87 -16.62
CA GLU A 7 6.45 7.94 -17.42
C GLU A 7 6.56 7.23 -18.79
N ARG A 8 7.72 7.33 -19.45
CA ARG A 8 7.92 6.85 -20.85
C ARG A 8 8.69 5.53 -20.97
N GLY A 9 9.00 4.85 -19.88
CA GLY A 9 9.85 3.65 -19.89
C GLY A 9 10.84 3.64 -18.73
N THR A 10 11.90 2.85 -18.81
CA THR A 10 12.95 2.91 -17.79
C THR A 10 13.84 4.14 -17.98
N LEU A 11 14.46 4.65 -16.91
CA LEU A 11 15.42 5.76 -16.99
C LEU A 11 16.64 5.43 -17.87
N CYS A 12 16.94 4.16 -18.08
CA CYS A 12 18.00 3.71 -18.99
C CYS A 12 17.53 3.46 -20.43
N GLY A 13 16.31 3.88 -20.80
CA GLY A 13 15.79 3.78 -22.16
C GLY A 13 15.29 2.39 -22.59
N LYS A 14 15.09 1.45 -21.66
CA LYS A 14 14.42 0.18 -22.00
C LYS A 14 12.92 0.42 -22.15
N ALA A 15 12.34 -0.15 -23.21
CA ALA A 15 10.91 -0.10 -23.43
C ALA A 15 10.15 -0.91 -22.38
N ALA A 16 9.03 -0.37 -21.90
CA ALA A 16 8.21 -0.96 -20.84
C ALA A 16 7.74 -2.39 -21.15
N ARG A 17 7.51 -2.72 -22.43
CA ARG A 17 7.10 -4.05 -22.89
C ARG A 17 8.10 -5.18 -22.61
N HIS A 18 9.35 -4.85 -22.26
CA HIS A 18 10.40 -5.82 -21.94
C HIS A 18 10.71 -5.87 -20.44
N THR A 19 9.84 -5.29 -19.60
CA THR A 19 10.06 -5.18 -18.15
C THR A 19 8.79 -5.54 -17.39
N SER A 20 8.91 -6.37 -16.36
CA SER A 20 7.88 -6.47 -15.33
C SER A 20 7.98 -5.24 -14.43
N ARG A 21 6.87 -4.53 -14.25
CA ARG A 21 6.82 -3.33 -13.40
C ARG A 21 6.44 -3.72 -11.99
N PHE A 22 7.21 -3.21 -11.02
CA PHE A 22 6.89 -3.24 -9.61
C PHE A 22 6.85 -1.78 -9.12
N LEU A 23 5.84 -1.43 -8.33
CA LEU A 23 5.66 -0.12 -7.73
C LEU A 23 6.27 -0.12 -6.32
N HIS A 24 7.59 -0.04 -6.26
CA HIS A 24 8.31 0.26 -5.04
C HIS A 24 9.43 1.25 -5.34
N LEU A 25 9.93 1.90 -4.28
CA LEU A 25 11.03 2.84 -4.42
C LEU A 25 12.22 2.11 -5.04
N PHE A 26 12.72 2.63 -6.16
CA PHE A 26 13.96 2.14 -6.75
C PHE A 26 15.10 2.45 -5.78
N VAL A 27 15.86 1.41 -5.37
CA VAL A 27 16.99 1.56 -4.44
C VAL A 27 18.28 1.65 -5.25
N PRO A 28 18.87 2.84 -5.46
CA PRO A 28 20.02 2.99 -6.35
C PRO A 28 21.21 2.13 -5.91
N GLU A 29 21.44 2.00 -4.60
CA GLU A 29 22.59 1.33 -4.00
C GLU A 29 22.50 -0.21 -4.05
N ALA A 30 21.32 -0.76 -4.30
CA ALA A 30 21.13 -2.21 -4.32
C ALA A 30 21.97 -2.88 -5.42
N VAL A 31 22.48 -4.08 -5.12
CA VAL A 31 23.40 -4.83 -6.00
C VAL A 31 22.74 -5.15 -7.35
N GLN A 32 21.44 -5.41 -7.34
CA GLN A 32 20.66 -5.71 -8.54
C GLN A 32 20.31 -4.48 -9.39
N SER A 33 20.59 -3.25 -8.94
CA SER A 33 20.16 -2.02 -9.61
C SER A 33 20.98 -1.70 -10.85
N CYS A 34 20.29 -1.36 -11.95
CA CYS A 34 20.90 -0.99 -13.21
C CYS A 34 21.75 0.28 -13.06
N ARG A 35 23.05 0.21 -13.40
CA ARG A 35 24.00 1.33 -13.25
C ARG A 35 23.54 2.65 -13.91
N PRO A 36 23.04 2.66 -15.17
CA PRO A 36 22.43 3.86 -15.73
C PRO A 36 21.24 4.40 -14.94
N CYS A 37 20.34 3.53 -14.46
CA CYS A 37 19.19 3.96 -13.65
C CYS A 37 19.63 4.53 -12.31
N ARG A 38 20.68 3.98 -11.68
CA ARG A 38 21.29 4.51 -10.46
C ARG A 38 21.73 5.96 -10.64
N ARG A 39 22.55 6.24 -11.65
CA ARG A 39 23.03 7.60 -11.93
C ARG A 39 21.89 8.58 -12.20
N ALA A 40 20.88 8.14 -12.96
CA ALA A 40 19.72 8.97 -13.26
C ALA A 40 18.82 9.21 -12.04
N ALA A 41 18.69 8.22 -11.15
CA ALA A 41 17.93 8.34 -9.92
C ALA A 41 18.62 9.25 -8.89
N GLU A 42 19.95 9.17 -8.76
CA GLU A 42 20.74 10.05 -7.87
C GLU A 42 20.56 11.55 -8.20
N VAL A 43 20.31 11.88 -9.47
CA VAL A 43 20.12 13.27 -9.93
C VAL A 43 18.64 13.69 -10.01
N ALA A 44 17.70 12.77 -9.77
CA ALA A 44 16.27 13.03 -9.87
C ALA A 44 15.64 13.12 -8.47
N PRO A 45 14.93 14.20 -8.12
CA PRO A 45 14.17 14.26 -6.89
C PRO A 45 12.91 13.37 -7.03
N THR A 46 13.04 12.08 -6.76
CA THR A 46 11.88 11.18 -6.71
C THR A 46 11.14 11.39 -5.39
N ARG A 47 9.81 11.51 -5.46
CA ARG A 47 8.94 11.49 -4.28
C ARG A 47 8.17 10.18 -4.28
N PRO A 48 8.07 9.47 -3.15
CA PRO A 48 7.30 8.24 -3.09
C PRO A 48 5.84 8.48 -3.50
N CYS A 49 5.31 7.63 -4.36
CA CYS A 49 3.90 7.63 -4.75
C CYS A 49 3.01 7.14 -3.58
N ALA A 50 1.68 7.18 -3.75
CA ALA A 50 0.77 6.77 -2.68
C ALA A 50 0.99 5.29 -2.27
N GLN A 51 1.19 4.40 -3.24
CA GLN A 51 1.46 2.98 -3.01
C GLN A 51 2.74 2.78 -2.20
N GLU A 52 3.82 3.47 -2.56
CA GLU A 52 5.09 3.40 -1.84
C GLU A 52 4.95 3.92 -0.40
N ARG A 53 4.30 5.09 -0.22
CA ARG A 53 4.06 5.63 1.13
C ARG A 53 3.21 4.69 2.00
N LEU A 54 2.18 4.07 1.43
CA LEU A 54 1.34 3.13 2.18
C LEU A 54 2.11 1.84 2.49
N HIS A 55 2.85 1.31 1.52
CA HIS A 55 3.70 0.13 1.69
C HIS A 55 4.67 0.33 2.87
N ASP A 56 5.35 1.47 2.93
CA ASP A 56 6.31 1.78 3.99
C ASP A 56 5.64 1.87 5.37
N ARG A 57 4.43 2.44 5.46
CA ARG A 57 3.68 2.42 6.73
C ARG A 57 3.31 0.99 7.13
N VAL A 58 2.83 0.17 6.18
CA VAL A 58 2.38 -1.21 6.45
C VAL A 58 3.52 -2.12 6.92
N GLN A 59 4.79 -1.80 6.61
CA GLN A 59 5.94 -2.57 7.13
C GLN A 59 5.97 -2.64 8.67
N ALA A 60 5.47 -1.61 9.35
CA ALA A 60 5.42 -1.56 10.81
C ALA A 60 4.25 -2.36 11.43
N ALA A 61 3.33 -2.88 10.61
CA ALA A 61 2.24 -3.73 11.07
C ALA A 61 2.76 -5.06 11.61
N ALA A 62 1.95 -5.70 12.46
CA ALA A 62 2.25 -7.04 12.97
C ALA A 62 2.52 -8.03 11.84
N GLU A 63 3.52 -8.89 12.03
CA GLU A 63 3.86 -9.95 11.07
C GLU A 63 2.69 -10.91 10.87
N GLY A 64 2.44 -11.28 9.61
CA GLY A 64 1.37 -12.20 9.27
C GLY A 64 1.03 -12.20 7.80
N ARG A 65 0.36 -13.27 7.36
CA ARG A 65 0.01 -13.50 5.95
C ARG A 65 -0.77 -12.33 5.34
N THR A 66 -1.75 -11.77 6.04
CA THR A 66 -2.56 -10.64 5.54
C THR A 66 -1.72 -9.41 5.26
N ARG A 67 -0.73 -9.11 6.12
CA ARG A 67 0.22 -8.01 5.89
C ARG A 67 1.08 -8.28 4.67
N ASP A 68 1.65 -9.49 4.58
CA ASP A 68 2.56 -9.85 3.50
C ASP A 68 1.85 -9.87 2.13
N ASP A 69 0.61 -10.34 2.09
CA ASP A 69 -0.27 -10.31 0.93
C ASP A 69 -0.49 -8.85 0.49
N LEU A 70 -0.85 -7.94 1.40
CA LEU A 70 -1.00 -6.51 1.09
C LEU A 70 0.29 -5.87 0.60
N LEU A 71 1.43 -6.13 1.24
CA LEU A 71 2.73 -5.60 0.81
C LEU A 71 3.07 -6.07 -0.61
N SER A 72 2.76 -7.33 -0.93
CA SER A 72 2.91 -7.90 -2.27
C SER A 72 1.97 -7.23 -3.28
N ALA A 73 0.71 -7.00 -2.90
CA ALA A 73 -0.30 -6.33 -3.71
C ALA A 73 0.10 -4.89 -4.04
N LEU A 74 0.54 -4.12 -3.04
CA LEU A 74 1.02 -2.73 -3.23
C LEU A 74 2.21 -2.68 -4.18
N ARG A 75 3.17 -3.61 -4.06
CA ARG A 75 4.30 -3.74 -5.00
C ARG A 75 3.88 -4.07 -6.42
N LYS A 76 2.75 -4.75 -6.61
CA LYS A 76 2.16 -5.06 -7.92
C LYS A 76 1.24 -3.95 -8.45
N GLY A 77 1.01 -2.92 -7.65
CA GLY A 77 0.20 -1.77 -8.01
C GLY A 77 -1.29 -1.91 -7.72
N ALA A 78 -1.63 -2.59 -6.63
CA ALA A 78 -2.97 -2.56 -6.05
C ALA A 78 -3.51 -1.13 -5.93
N GLU A 79 -4.81 -0.99 -6.17
CA GLU A 79 -5.48 0.30 -6.23
C GLU A 79 -5.79 0.79 -4.81
N ILE A 80 -5.27 1.96 -4.42
CA ILE A 80 -5.69 2.64 -3.20
C ILE A 80 -6.93 3.46 -3.53
N ARG A 81 -8.11 2.93 -3.20
CA ARG A 81 -9.39 3.59 -3.48
C ARG A 81 -9.68 4.77 -2.58
N LEU A 82 -9.23 4.68 -1.34
CA LEU A 82 -9.44 5.69 -0.33
C LEU A 82 -8.24 5.72 0.60
N TRP A 83 -7.75 6.91 0.92
CA TRP A 83 -6.80 7.11 2.00
C TRP A 83 -7.10 8.43 2.69
N ILE A 84 -7.69 8.35 3.87
CA ILE A 84 -8.20 9.52 4.62
C ILE A 84 -7.85 9.42 6.09
N ASN A 85 -7.82 10.57 6.77
CA ASN A 85 -7.77 10.66 8.22
C ASN A 85 -9.05 11.38 8.68
N GLY A 86 -9.60 10.98 9.82
CA GLY A 86 -10.82 11.58 10.34
C GLY A 86 -11.27 10.95 11.65
N PRO A 87 -12.45 11.34 12.16
CA PRO A 87 -13.03 10.78 13.37
C PRO A 87 -13.21 9.26 13.22
N SER A 88 -12.68 8.49 14.17
CA SER A 88 -12.60 7.04 14.06
C SER A 88 -13.98 6.38 13.97
N ALA A 89 -14.96 6.90 14.72
CA ALA A 89 -16.34 6.41 14.69
C ALA A 89 -16.98 6.59 13.30
N ASP A 90 -16.76 7.73 12.65
CA ASP A 90 -17.30 8.01 11.32
C ASP A 90 -16.64 7.12 10.26
N LEU A 91 -15.31 6.96 10.35
CA LEU A 91 -14.57 6.10 9.44
C LEU A 91 -14.99 4.62 9.55
N ALA A 92 -15.12 4.12 10.78
CA ALA A 92 -15.57 2.76 11.05
C ALA A 92 -16.98 2.50 10.50
N LYS A 93 -17.90 3.45 10.71
CA LYS A 93 -19.30 3.32 10.30
C LYS A 93 -19.49 3.45 8.78
N SER A 94 -18.81 4.39 8.14
CA SER A 94 -19.10 4.77 6.75
C SER A 94 -18.22 4.08 5.72
N TYR A 95 -17.00 3.65 6.08
CA TYR A 95 -16.02 3.19 5.11
C TYR A 95 -15.38 1.83 5.44
N ALA A 96 -15.24 1.47 6.72
CA ALA A 96 -14.47 0.28 7.09
C ALA A 96 -15.14 -1.04 6.65
N ARG A 97 -16.48 -1.13 6.72
CA ARG A 97 -17.27 -2.36 6.43
C ARG A 97 -16.70 -3.56 7.19
N LEU A 98 -16.57 -3.41 8.50
CA LEU A 98 -15.84 -4.36 9.37
C LEU A 98 -16.48 -5.75 9.38
N ASP A 99 -17.78 -5.83 9.16
CA ASP A 99 -18.60 -7.04 9.08
C ASP A 99 -18.34 -7.87 7.82
N GLU A 100 -17.81 -7.26 6.76
CA GLU A 100 -17.44 -7.94 5.51
C GLU A 100 -16.02 -8.52 5.56
N LEU A 101 -15.21 -8.14 6.56
CA LEU A 101 -13.83 -8.59 6.68
C LEU A 101 -13.77 -10.05 7.15
N THR A 102 -13.00 -10.86 6.44
CA THR A 102 -12.79 -12.28 6.77
C THR A 102 -11.59 -12.49 7.70
N HIS A 103 -10.64 -11.55 7.74
CA HIS A 103 -9.43 -11.62 8.56
C HIS A 103 -9.14 -10.26 9.19
N GLY A 104 -8.83 -10.23 10.49
CA GLY A 104 -8.39 -9.02 11.18
C GLY A 104 -9.50 -8.00 11.49
N SER A 105 -10.77 -8.40 11.42
CA SER A 105 -11.92 -7.53 11.72
C SER A 105 -11.91 -7.01 13.16
N GLU A 106 -11.69 -7.89 14.13
CA GLU A 106 -11.66 -7.55 15.56
C GLU A 106 -10.49 -6.59 15.90
N PRO A 107 -9.22 -6.87 15.55
CA PRO A 107 -8.13 -5.91 15.73
C PRO A 107 -8.36 -4.56 15.02
N ALA A 108 -9.00 -4.57 13.85
CA ALA A 108 -9.33 -3.32 13.16
C ALA A 108 -10.41 -2.53 13.91
N ALA A 109 -11.44 -3.20 14.43
CA ALA A 109 -12.48 -2.59 15.25
C ALA A 109 -11.88 -1.99 16.53
N GLU A 110 -11.01 -2.71 17.22
CA GLU A 110 -10.28 -2.21 18.39
C GLU A 110 -9.45 -0.98 18.07
N ALA A 111 -8.77 -0.96 16.92
CA ALA A 111 -7.98 0.20 16.49
C ALA A 111 -8.87 1.44 16.23
N PHE A 112 -10.08 1.29 15.70
CA PHE A 112 -11.01 2.41 15.58
C PHE A 112 -11.52 2.90 16.94
N LEU A 113 -11.61 2.03 17.94
CA LEU A 113 -12.06 2.39 19.28
C LEU A 113 -10.96 3.03 20.14
N SER A 114 -9.68 2.88 19.76
CA SER A 114 -8.55 3.32 20.58
C SER A 114 -8.19 4.80 20.45
N ALA A 115 -8.73 5.51 19.45
CA ALA A 115 -8.41 6.91 19.20
C ALA A 115 -9.63 7.70 18.71
N GLU A 116 -9.68 9.00 19.03
CA GLU A 116 -10.72 9.91 18.50
C GLU A 116 -10.58 10.10 16.98
N THR A 117 -9.34 10.21 16.49
CA THR A 117 -9.03 10.35 15.06
C THR A 117 -8.02 9.32 14.60
N ILE A 118 -8.28 8.71 13.45
CA ILE A 118 -7.42 7.68 12.88
C ILE A 118 -7.30 7.82 11.37
N GLY A 119 -6.20 7.32 10.82
CA GLY A 119 -6.05 7.14 9.39
C GLY A 119 -6.63 5.81 8.93
N MET A 120 -7.14 5.79 7.71
CA MET A 120 -7.65 4.57 7.08
C MET A 120 -7.26 4.57 5.61
N ALA A 121 -6.81 3.42 5.10
CA ALA A 121 -6.68 3.16 3.68
C ALA A 121 -7.51 1.94 3.27
N ASP A 122 -8.15 2.05 2.11
CA ASP A 122 -8.88 0.98 1.45
C ASP A 122 -8.16 0.62 0.15
N VAL A 123 -7.74 -0.64 0.01
CA VAL A 123 -6.90 -1.12 -1.08
C VAL A 123 -7.56 -2.33 -1.76
N GLU A 124 -7.65 -2.31 -3.08
CA GLU A 124 -8.20 -3.42 -3.88
C GLU A 124 -7.10 -4.12 -4.69
N ASP A 125 -7.11 -5.45 -4.66
CA ASP A 125 -6.28 -6.32 -5.51
C ASP A 125 -7.12 -7.50 -6.03
N GLY A 126 -7.52 -7.43 -7.29
CA GLY A 126 -8.37 -8.45 -7.92
C GLY A 126 -9.72 -8.63 -7.20
N HIS A 127 -9.90 -9.77 -6.54
CA HIS A 127 -11.08 -10.14 -5.77
C HIS A 127 -10.95 -9.86 -4.26
N GLU A 128 -9.80 -9.35 -3.83
CA GLU A 128 -9.54 -9.05 -2.43
C GLU A 128 -9.60 -7.53 -2.18
N ARG A 129 -10.05 -7.20 -0.98
CA ARG A 129 -10.00 -5.86 -0.40
C ARG A 129 -9.20 -5.92 0.90
N PHE A 130 -8.32 -4.95 1.09
CA PHE A 130 -7.57 -4.76 2.32
C PHE A 130 -7.99 -3.45 2.98
N LEU A 131 -8.25 -3.52 4.27
CA LEU A 131 -8.43 -2.37 5.13
C LEU A 131 -7.15 -2.17 5.93
N VAL A 132 -6.58 -0.97 5.87
CA VAL A 132 -5.44 -0.57 6.69
C VAL A 132 -5.87 0.51 7.65
N VAL A 133 -5.81 0.24 8.94
CA VAL A 133 -6.02 1.24 9.98
C VAL A 133 -4.66 1.78 10.41
N LEU A 134 -4.53 3.11 10.42
CA LEU A 134 -3.28 3.84 10.60
C LEU A 134 -3.40 4.78 11.81
N PRO A 135 -3.00 4.33 13.01
CA PRO A 135 -2.96 5.19 14.19
C PRO A 135 -2.15 6.48 13.93
N THR A 136 -2.65 7.60 14.42
CA THR A 136 -2.05 8.93 14.23
C THR A 136 -0.97 9.24 15.26
N ASP A 137 -0.98 8.55 16.38
CA ASP A 137 -0.08 8.65 17.53
C ASP A 137 1.20 7.81 17.40
N GLY A 138 1.47 7.27 16.20
CA GLY A 138 2.61 6.38 15.96
C GLY A 138 2.36 4.93 16.38
N GLY A 139 1.13 4.57 16.74
CA GLY A 139 0.72 3.18 16.91
C GLY A 139 0.96 2.33 15.66
N ARG A 140 1.10 1.01 15.86
CA ARG A 140 1.34 0.06 14.76
C ARG A 140 0.10 -0.03 13.85
N PRO A 141 0.27 0.00 12.51
CA PRO A 141 -0.86 -0.21 11.61
C PRO A 141 -1.49 -1.59 11.78
N VAL A 142 -2.80 -1.64 11.61
CA VAL A 142 -3.58 -2.89 11.60
C VAL A 142 -4.03 -3.16 10.17
N VAL A 143 -3.81 -4.39 9.71
CA VAL A 143 -4.21 -4.82 8.36
C VAL A 143 -5.27 -5.90 8.49
N ALA A 144 -6.40 -5.66 7.82
CA ALA A 144 -7.50 -6.58 7.71
C ALA A 144 -7.82 -6.86 6.24
N ARG A 145 -8.49 -7.98 5.96
CA ARG A 145 -8.83 -8.42 4.61
C ARG A 145 -10.26 -8.91 4.53
N GLY A 146 -10.93 -8.58 3.44
CA GLY A 146 -12.24 -9.10 3.05
C GLY A 146 -12.30 -9.37 1.54
N PRO A 147 -13.41 -9.94 1.06
CA PRO A 147 -13.69 -9.95 -0.35
C PRO A 147 -13.83 -8.50 -0.86
N ARG A 148 -13.44 -8.28 -2.10
CA ARG A 148 -13.82 -7.06 -2.81
C ARG A 148 -15.32 -7.10 -3.04
N ASP A 149 -15.98 -6.01 -2.69
CA ASP A 149 -17.40 -5.82 -2.98
C ASP A 149 -17.57 -5.75 -4.49
N LEU A 150 -18.11 -6.82 -5.08
CA LEU A 150 -18.57 -6.80 -6.46
C LEU A 150 -19.90 -6.05 -6.44
N PRO A 151 -20.14 -5.07 -7.33
CA PRO A 151 -21.46 -4.47 -7.43
C PRO A 151 -22.49 -5.61 -7.57
N ARG A 152 -23.46 -5.65 -6.65
CA ARG A 152 -24.59 -6.57 -6.76
C ARG A 152 -25.22 -6.32 -8.13
N ALA A 153 -25.20 -7.34 -8.99
CA ALA A 153 -25.86 -7.32 -10.29
C ALA A 153 -27.36 -7.08 -10.13
#